data_AF-D5QDT8-F1
#
_entry.id   AF-D5QDT8-F1
#
_cell.length_a   1.000
_cell.length_b   1.000
_cell.length_c   1.000
_cell.angle_alpha   90.00
_cell.angle_beta   90.00
_cell.angle_gamma   90.00
#
_symmetry.space_group_name_H-M   'P 1'
#
loop_
_entity.id
_entity.type
_entity.pdbx_description
1 polymer ?
#
loop_
_entity_poly.entity_id
_entity_poly.type
_entity_poly.pdbx_seq_one_letter_code
_entity_poly.pdbx_strand_id
1 'polypeptide(L)' 'MTDTLAHVELTWIEKRIEHWIRFGSVAHEQILDRRRRILSFPPDTVFAFLRWAANDYGTVVSCIDIVRVT' A
#
# COMPACT_ATOMS: atom_id res chain seq x y z
N MET A 1 -21.96 -6.73 -13.11
CA MET A 1 -21.34 -7.13 -11.84
C MET A 1 -20.44 -5.99 -11.42
N THR A 2 -20.61 -5.43 -10.23
CA THR A 2 -19.68 -4.43 -9.71
C THR A 2 -18.40 -5.18 -9.37
N ASP A 3 -17.33 -4.98 -10.13
CA ASP A 3 -16.02 -5.55 -9.77
C ASP A 3 -15.67 -5.10 -8.36
N THR A 4 -15.57 -6.05 -7.44
CA THR A 4 -15.19 -5.77 -6.05
C THR A 4 -13.68 -5.54 -6.06
N LEU A 5 -13.27 -4.28 -5.93
CA LEU A 5 -11.85 -3.93 -5.86
C LEU A 5 -11.35 -4.09 -4.42
N ALA A 6 -10.13 -4.61 -4.27
CA ALA A 6 -9.41 -4.51 -3.02
C ALA A 6 -8.77 -3.13 -2.90
N HIS A 7 -8.91 -2.49 -1.74
CA HIS A 7 -8.38 -1.16 -1.48
C HIS A 7 -7.21 -1.24 -0.48
N VAL A 8 -6.09 -0.62 -0.84
CA VAL A 8 -4.89 -0.55 0.00
C VAL A 8 -4.55 0.91 0.25
N GLU A 9 -4.55 1.32 1.53
CA GLU A 9 -4.11 2.66 1.92
C GLU A 9 -2.58 2.70 2.09
N LEU A 10 -1.94 3.62 1.37
CA LEU A 10 -0.54 3.94 1.54
C LEU A 10 -0.41 5.23 2.34
N THR A 11 0.35 5.17 3.42
CA THR A 11 0.72 6.31 4.25
C THR A 11 2.21 6.63 4.08
N TRP A 12 2.52 7.89 3.84
CA TRP A 12 3.87 8.43 3.85
C TRP A 12 3.97 9.57 4.87
N ILE A 13 4.77 9.34 5.90
CA ILE A 13 5.17 10.32 6.90
C ILE A 13 6.67 10.24 6.98
N GLU A 14 7.34 11.30 6.50
CA GLU A 14 8.79 11.40 6.48
C GLU A 14 9.42 10.91 7.80
N LYS A 15 10.38 9.98 7.67
CA LYS A 15 11.14 9.38 8.79
C LYS A 15 10.32 8.60 9.82
N ARG A 16 9.03 8.35 9.58
CA ARG A 16 8.16 7.59 10.51
C ARG A 16 7.44 6.43 9.86
N ILE A 17 6.78 6.64 8.74
CA ILE A 17 5.99 5.62 8.04
C ILE A 17 6.20 5.79 6.55
N GLU A 18 6.55 4.71 5.87
CA GLU A 18 6.68 4.70 4.42
C GLU A 18 6.07 3.42 3.85
N HIS A 19 4.88 3.58 3.27
CA HIS A 19 4.13 2.54 2.60
C HIS A 19 4.26 2.65 1.09
N TRP A 20 4.62 1.55 0.43
CA TRP A 20 4.86 1.54 -1.02
C TRP A 20 4.29 0.28 -1.66
N ILE A 21 3.81 0.41 -2.90
CA ILE A 21 3.59 -0.75 -3.77
C ILE A 21 4.83 -0.94 -4.63
N ARG A 22 5.46 -2.12 -4.52
CA ARG A 22 6.68 -2.44 -5.28
C ARG A 22 6.36 -2.91 -6.69
N PHE A 23 5.30 -3.72 -6.85
CA PHE A 23 4.74 -4.16 -8.13
C PHE A 23 3.25 -4.46 -7.96
N GLY A 24 2.51 -4.55 -9.06
CA GLY A 24 1.08 -4.88 -9.10
C GLY A 24 0.33 -3.98 -10.08
N SER A 25 -0.76 -4.49 -10.68
CA SER A 25 -1.58 -3.71 -11.61
C SER A 25 -2.62 -2.89 -10.84
N VAL A 26 -2.39 -1.59 -10.71
CA VAL A 26 -3.31 -0.66 -10.05
C VAL A 26 -4.44 -0.31 -11.02
N ALA A 27 -5.69 -0.55 -10.62
CA ALA A 27 -6.86 -0.16 -11.40
C ALA A 27 -7.26 1.30 -11.16
N HIS A 28 -7.12 1.78 -9.92
CA HIS A 28 -7.49 3.15 -9.56
C HIS A 28 -6.60 3.69 -8.44
N GLU A 29 -6.29 4.98 -8.49
CA GLU A 29 -5.60 5.72 -7.44
C GLU A 29 -6.46 6.89 -6.99
N GLN A 30 -6.68 6.98 -5.68
CA GLN A 30 -7.36 8.10 -5.03
C GLN A 30 -6.42 8.74 -4.01
N ILE A 31 -6.10 10.02 -4.21
CA ILE A 31 -5.32 10.81 -3.25
C ILE A 31 -6.28 11.35 -2.18
N LEU A 32 -6.04 11.02 -0.92
CA LEU A 32 -6.86 11.51 0.20
C LEU A 32 -6.30 12.84 0.72
N ASP A 33 -4.99 12.89 0.93
CA ASP A 33 -4.25 14.08 1.33
C ASP A 33 -2.77 13.95 0.92
N ARG A 34 -1.93 14.90 1.34
CA ARG A 34 -0.49 14.91 1.01
C ARG A 34 0.27 13.67 1.50
N ARG A 35 -0.24 12.96 2.51
CA ARG A 35 0.42 11.82 3.17
C ARG A 35 -0.27 10.49 2.88
N ARG A 36 -1.52 10.50 2.40
CA ARG A 36 -2.32 9.28 2.23
C ARG A 36 -2.95 9.18 0.86
N ARG A 37 -2.89 7.98 0.31
CA ARG A 37 -3.58 7.61 -0.93
C ARG A 37 -4.10 6.18 -0.84
N ILE A 38 -5.16 5.89 -1.58
CA ILE A 38 -5.73 4.56 -1.75
C ILE A 38 -5.39 4.08 -3.15
N LEU A 39 -4.82 2.88 -3.25
CA LEU A 39 -4.69 2.15 -4.50
C LEU A 39 -5.69 1.01 -4.52
N SER A 40 -6.39 0.86 -5.64
CA SER A 40 -7.40 -0.17 -5.82
C SER A 40 -6.94 -1.21 -6.83
N PHE A 41 -7.14 -2.49 -6.50
CA PHE A 41 -6.69 -3.63 -7.28
C PHE A 41 -7.88 -4.50 -7.66
N PRO A 42 -7.98 -4.96 -8.92
CA PRO A 42 -9.04 -5.86 -9.32
C PRO A 42 -8.81 -7.28 -8.78
N PRO A 43 -9.85 -8.13 -8.76
CA PRO A 43 -9.72 -9.56 -8.47
C PRO A 43 -8.59 -10.22 -9.28
N ASP A 44 -8.05 -11.31 -8.75
CA ASP A 44 -6.94 -12.09 -9.32
C ASP A 44 -5.59 -11.36 -9.47
N THR A 45 -5.50 -10.10 -9.04
CA THR A 45 -4.25 -9.34 -9.08
C THR A 45 -3.30 -9.79 -7.98
N VAL A 46 -2.01 -9.88 -8.30
CA VAL A 46 -0.93 -10.05 -7.32
C VAL A 46 -0.12 -8.77 -7.23
N PHE A 47 0.14 -8.29 -6.01
CA PHE A 47 0.96 -7.10 -5.76
C PHE A 47 1.87 -7.29 -4.55
N ALA A 48 2.92 -6.46 -4.46
CA ALA A 48 3.80 -6.42 -3.30
C ALA A 48 3.65 -5.11 -2.54
N PHE A 49 3.28 -5.21 -1.26
CA PHE A 49 3.11 -4.10 -0.35
C PHE A 49 4.28 -4.03 0.63
N LEU A 50 5.10 -2.98 0.51
CA LEU A 50 6.18 -2.69 1.43
C LEU A 50 5.65 -1.81 2.56
N ARG A 51 5.82 -2.28 3.80
CA ARG A 51 5.54 -1.55 5.03
C ARG A 51 6.86 -1.26 5.72
N TRP A 52 7.27 -0.01 5.71
CA TRP A 52 8.38 0.47 6.52
C TRP A 52 7.89 1.45 7.57
N ALA A 53 8.40 1.32 8.79
CA ALA A 53 8.16 2.29 9.85
C ALA A 53 9.37 2.38 10.80
N ALA A 54 9.58 3.57 11.36
CA ALA A 54 10.62 3.84 12.34
C ALA A 54 10.08 4.74 13.46
N ASN A 55 10.73 4.64 14.63
CA ASN A 55 10.58 5.58 15.73
C ASN A 55 11.94 6.26 16.02
N ASP A 56 12.03 7.00 17.12
CA ASP A 56 13.24 7.73 17.50
C ASP A 56 14.45 6.82 17.79
N TYR A 57 14.22 5.50 17.91
CA TYR A 57 15.25 4.48 18.16
C TYR A 57 15.58 3.65 16.91
N GLY A 58 14.97 3.95 15.75
CA GLY A 58 15.22 3.28 14.47
C GLY A 58 14.04 2.48 13.93
N THR A 59 14.33 1.56 13.01
CA THR A 59 13.32 0.78 12.29
C THR A 59 12.54 -0.12 13.25
N VAL A 60 11.21 0.05 13.27
CA VAL A 60 10.28 -0.81 14.02
C VAL A 60 9.61 -1.84 13.13
N VAL A 61 9.42 -1.54 11.85
CA VAL A 61 8.86 -2.45 10.85
C VAL A 61 9.61 -2.29 9.53
N SER A 62 9.99 -3.40 8.92
CA SER A 62 10.48 -3.46 7.54
C SER A 62 10.04 -4.79 6.95
N CYS A 63 8.91 -4.78 6.24
CA CYS A 63 8.26 -5.99 5.74
C CYS A 63 7.78 -5.78 4.30
N ILE A 64 7.79 -6.86 3.51
CA ILE A 64 7.17 -6.92 2.20
C ILE A 64 6.13 -8.04 2.19
N ASP A 65 4.87 -7.69 1.96
CA ASP A 65 3.77 -8.63 1.82
C ASP A 65 3.48 -8.86 0.33
N ILE A 66 3.47 -10.11 -0.13
CA ILE A 66 2.99 -10.47 -1.47
C ILE A 66 1.54 -10.92 -1.32
N VAL A 67 0.62 -10.13 -1.86
CA VAL A 67 -0.82 -10.30 -1.68
C VAL A 67 -1.46 -10.68 -3.01
N ARG A 68 -2.34 -11.68 -2.99
CA ARG A 68 -3.27 -12.00 -4.09
C ARG A 68 -4.66 -11.53 -3.71
N VAL A 69 -5.29 -10.75 -4.59
CA VAL A 69 -6.69 -10.34 -4.46
C VAL A 69 -7.58 -11.50 -4.94
N THR A 70 -8.63 -11.80 -4.16
CA THR A 70 -9.61 -12.85 -4.42
C THR A 70 -10.99 -12.26 -4.59
#